data_AF-A0A9W6QQ40-F1
#
_entry.id   AF-A0A9W6QQ40-F1
#
_cell.length_a   1.000
_cell.length_b   1.000
_cell.length_c   1.000
_cell.angle_alpha   90.00
_cell.angle_beta   90.00
_cell.angle_gamma   90.00
#
_symmetry.space_group_name_H-M   'P 1'
#
loop_
_entity.id
_entity.type
_entity.pdbx_description
1 polymer ?
#
loop_
_entity_poly.entity_id
_entity_poly.type
_entity_poly.pdbx_seq_one_letter_code
_entity_poly.pdbx_strand_id
1 'polypeptide(L)'
;MTERLPTYSVVVSREDDLWVAVVERLPGGATDVERFGELPDAVRDLIATLQGVEPDAFWIEWRYQQGDADLTQVIETFRQWERLAAQVARYRDSSRLAAVRGLRAAGLSYREIADVIEVSHQRIGQLLDKSGDADVAEKPPVSVVVEAAGDGDRSGVATPFDMLVAVLLDSARQLPPASRPGLLATTASLLHQASTDESFLRPAG
;
A
#
# COMPACT_ATOMS: atom_id res chain seq x y z
N MET A 1 -25.92 14.92 -12.30
CA MET A 1 -25.38 13.69 -12.91
C MET A 1 -23.88 13.83 -12.86
N THR A 2 -23.18 13.00 -12.07
CA THR A 2 -21.71 13.04 -12.04
C THR A 2 -21.22 12.41 -13.33
N GLU A 3 -20.75 13.22 -14.28
CA GLU A 3 -20.14 12.68 -15.51
C GLU A 3 -18.92 11.86 -15.12
N ARG A 4 -18.92 10.60 -15.54
CA ARG A 4 -17.79 9.71 -15.36
C ARG A 4 -16.79 10.04 -16.46
N LEU A 5 -15.59 10.46 -16.09
CA LEU A 5 -14.54 10.75 -17.08
C LEU A 5 -14.29 9.50 -17.95
N PRO A 6 -14.07 9.66 -19.26
CA PRO A 6 -13.77 8.54 -20.15
C PRO A 6 -12.48 7.83 -19.74
N THR A 7 -12.38 6.54 -20.06
CA THR A 7 -11.20 5.72 -19.78
C THR A 7 -10.65 5.17 -21.09
N TYR A 8 -9.35 5.35 -21.31
CA TYR A 8 -8.62 4.84 -22.47
C TYR A 8 -7.72 3.67 -22.06
N SER A 9 -7.84 2.54 -22.76
CA SER A 9 -6.99 1.37 -22.54
C SER A 9 -5.73 1.50 -23.41
N VAL A 10 -4.56 1.39 -22.80
CA VAL A 10 -3.26 1.63 -23.44
C VAL A 10 -2.39 0.40 -23.28
N VAL A 11 -1.98 -0.21 -24.39
CA VAL A 11 -1.04 -1.33 -24.42
C VAL A 11 0.37 -0.78 -24.56
N VAL A 12 1.26 -1.22 -23.68
CA VAL A 12 2.67 -0.81 -23.64
C VAL A 12 3.57 -2.00 -23.91
N SER A 13 4.50 -1.83 -24.84
CA SER A 13 5.52 -2.81 -25.21
C SER A 13 6.90 -2.16 -25.34
N ARG A 14 7.96 -2.98 -25.37
CA ARG A 14 9.32 -2.56 -25.73
C ARG A 14 9.69 -3.10 -27.10
N GLU A 15 9.89 -2.22 -28.07
CA GLU A 15 10.15 -2.53 -29.48
C GLU A 15 11.29 -1.65 -30.00
N ASP A 16 12.27 -2.23 -30.70
CA ASP A 16 13.42 -1.50 -31.31
C ASP A 16 14.06 -0.44 -30.40
N ASP A 17 14.29 -0.80 -29.12
CA ASP A 17 14.83 0.09 -28.08
C ASP A 17 13.99 1.34 -27.75
N LEU A 18 12.70 1.30 -28.07
CA LEU A 18 11.71 2.30 -27.72
C LEU A 18 10.59 1.68 -26.88
N TRP A 19 10.05 2.47 -25.95
CA TRP A 19 8.80 2.14 -25.27
C TRP A 19 7.66 2.61 -26.15
N VAL A 20 6.86 1.68 -26.64
CA VAL A 20 5.73 1.95 -27.51
C VAL A 20 4.46 1.87 -26.68
N ALA A 21 3.56 2.84 -26.86
CA ALA A 21 2.22 2.84 -26.30
C ALA A 21 1.18 2.95 -27.41
N VAL A 22 0.21 2.04 -27.39
CA VAL A 22 -0.92 2.01 -28.33
C VAL A 22 -2.22 2.17 -27.54
N VAL A 23 -2.92 3.26 -27.79
CA VAL A 23 -4.25 3.55 -27.26
C VAL A 23 -5.29 2.79 -28.07
N GLU A 24 -5.92 1.78 -27.46
CA GLU A 24 -6.90 0.94 -28.13
C GLU A 24 -8.11 1.77 -28.58
N ARG A 25 -8.61 1.48 -29.80
CA ARG A 25 -9.80 2.12 -30.39
C ARG A 25 -9.69 3.63 -30.61
N LEU A 26 -8.47 4.19 -30.57
CA LEU A 26 -8.20 5.58 -30.91
C LEU A 26 -7.41 5.64 -32.24
N PRO A 27 -8.02 6.13 -33.34
CA PRO A 27 -7.30 6.30 -34.60
C PRO A 27 -6.10 7.24 -34.44
N GLY A 28 -4.91 6.79 -34.85
CA GLY A 28 -3.66 7.53 -34.64
C GLY A 28 -3.13 7.50 -33.20
N GLY A 29 -3.76 6.71 -32.31
CA GLY A 29 -3.39 6.58 -30.91
C GLY A 29 -2.14 5.73 -30.68
N ALA A 30 -1.01 6.06 -31.31
CA ALA A 30 0.27 5.42 -31.02
C ALA A 30 1.35 6.47 -30.78
N THR A 31 2.22 6.23 -29.81
CA THR A 31 3.41 7.04 -29.51
C THR A 31 4.53 6.17 -28.99
N ASP A 32 5.76 6.66 -29.09
CA ASP A 32 6.95 5.99 -28.61
C ASP A 32 7.90 6.99 -27.91
N VAL A 33 8.68 6.49 -26.96
CA VAL A 33 9.69 7.25 -26.22
C VAL A 33 10.92 6.39 -25.91
N GLU A 34 12.08 7.03 -25.71
CA GLU A 34 13.30 6.30 -25.34
C GLU A 34 13.22 5.77 -23.90
N ARG A 35 12.67 6.58 -22.97
CA ARG A 35 12.61 6.26 -21.54
C ARG A 35 11.18 6.00 -21.07
N PHE A 36 10.97 4.89 -20.36
CA PHE A 36 9.66 4.52 -19.83
C PHE A 36 8.99 5.63 -18.98
N GLY A 37 9.79 6.40 -18.24
CA GLY A 37 9.30 7.49 -17.40
C GLY A 37 8.65 8.64 -18.18
N GLU A 38 8.95 8.78 -19.47
CA GLU A 38 8.40 9.82 -20.37
C GLU A 38 7.06 9.37 -20.99
N LEU A 39 6.78 8.05 -20.98
CA LEU A 39 5.62 7.46 -21.64
C LEU A 39 4.26 7.95 -21.09
N PRO A 40 4.06 8.13 -19.77
CA PRO A 40 2.79 8.61 -19.24
C PRO A 40 2.41 10.00 -19.73
N ASP A 41 3.39 10.89 -19.91
CA ASP A 41 3.14 12.25 -20.37
C ASP A 41 2.90 12.27 -21.88
N ALA A 42 3.72 11.54 -22.65
CA ALA A 42 3.53 11.38 -24.10
C ALA A 42 2.15 10.81 -24.46
N VAL A 43 1.67 9.80 -23.73
CA VAL A 43 0.34 9.19 -23.96
C VAL A 43 -0.78 10.17 -23.60
N ARG A 44 -0.65 10.94 -22.54
CA ARG A 44 -1.65 11.95 -22.17
C ARG A 44 -1.74 13.05 -23.21
N ASP A 45 -0.60 13.59 -23.63
CA ASP A 45 -0.52 14.63 -24.66
C ASP A 45 -1.12 14.13 -25.98
N LEU A 46 -0.82 12.89 -26.37
CA LEU A 46 -1.40 12.24 -27.54
C LEU A 46 -2.93 12.17 -27.46
N ILE A 47 -3.49 11.65 -26.36
CA ILE A 47 -4.95 11.51 -26.20
C ILE A 47 -5.62 12.89 -26.17
N ALA A 48 -5.07 13.83 -25.40
CA ALA A 48 -5.54 15.21 -25.29
C ALA A 48 -5.60 15.89 -26.67
N THR A 49 -4.52 15.76 -27.45
CA THR A 49 -4.42 16.33 -28.80
C THR A 49 -5.42 15.70 -29.76
N LEU A 50 -5.54 14.37 -29.78
CA LEU A 50 -6.45 13.66 -30.69
C LEU A 50 -7.93 13.88 -30.37
N GLN A 51 -8.26 14.11 -29.10
CA GLN A 51 -9.64 14.29 -28.63
C GLN A 51 -10.04 15.76 -28.47
N GLY A 52 -9.07 16.69 -28.47
CA GLY A 52 -9.32 18.10 -28.19
C GLY A 52 -9.83 18.34 -26.76
N VAL A 53 -9.27 17.60 -25.79
CA VAL A 53 -9.63 17.70 -24.36
C VAL A 53 -8.40 18.00 -23.51
N GLU A 54 -8.62 18.46 -22.27
CA GLU A 54 -7.53 18.65 -21.32
C GLU A 54 -6.90 17.30 -20.89
N PRO A 55 -5.58 17.24 -20.61
CA PRO A 55 -4.88 16.01 -20.20
C PRO A 55 -5.44 15.29 -18.96
N ASP A 56 -6.15 16.02 -18.10
CA ASP A 56 -6.76 15.50 -16.87
C ASP A 56 -8.26 15.18 -17.02
N ALA A 57 -8.83 15.34 -18.24
CA ALA A 57 -10.23 15.09 -18.53
C ALA A 57 -10.56 13.61 -18.80
N PHE A 58 -9.63 12.69 -18.55
CA PHE A 58 -9.79 11.27 -18.81
C PHE A 58 -8.90 10.42 -17.90
N TRP A 59 -9.19 9.11 -17.85
CA TRP A 59 -8.39 8.10 -17.18
C TRP A 59 -7.65 7.24 -18.20
N ILE A 60 -6.50 6.70 -17.79
CA ILE A 60 -5.73 5.73 -18.57
C ILE A 60 -5.69 4.40 -17.80
N GLU A 61 -6.09 3.33 -18.46
CA GLU A 61 -5.89 1.95 -18.02
C GLU A 61 -4.68 1.39 -18.76
N TRP A 62 -3.63 1.03 -18.00
CA TRP A 62 -2.37 0.56 -18.56
C TRP A 62 -2.33 -0.96 -18.65
N ARG A 63 -1.98 -1.47 -19.83
CA ARG A 63 -1.71 -2.89 -20.08
C ARG A 63 -0.26 -3.04 -20.50
N TYR A 64 0.46 -3.98 -19.91
CA TYR A 64 1.88 -4.19 -20.18
C TYR A 64 2.05 -5.52 -20.92
N GLN A 65 2.52 -5.48 -22.16
CA GLN A 65 2.72 -6.66 -23.01
C GLN A 65 4.15 -6.70 -23.54
N GLN A 66 4.74 -7.90 -23.58
CA GLN A 66 6.05 -8.12 -24.19
C GLN A 66 6.02 -9.41 -25.01
N GLY A 67 6.06 -9.28 -26.34
CA GLY A 67 5.76 -10.39 -27.24
C GLY A 67 4.36 -10.95 -26.93
N ASP A 68 4.25 -12.26 -26.73
CA ASP A 68 2.98 -12.92 -26.40
C ASP A 68 2.62 -12.88 -24.90
N ALA A 69 3.47 -12.28 -24.05
CA ALA A 69 3.26 -12.27 -22.60
C ALA A 69 2.49 -11.02 -22.15
N ASP A 70 1.34 -11.21 -21.49
CA ASP A 70 0.63 -10.15 -20.74
C ASP A 70 1.16 -10.12 -19.29
N LEU A 71 1.85 -9.03 -18.94
CA LEU A 71 2.48 -8.81 -17.64
C LEU A 71 1.64 -7.90 -16.72
N THR A 72 0.47 -7.44 -17.19
CA THR A 72 -0.35 -6.43 -16.51
C THR A 72 -0.67 -6.84 -15.07
N GLN A 73 -1.22 -8.04 -14.90
CA GLN A 73 -1.66 -8.52 -13.58
C GLN A 73 -0.49 -8.68 -12.59
N VAL A 74 0.66 -9.15 -13.06
CA VAL A 74 1.86 -9.34 -12.21
C VAL A 74 2.38 -8.00 -11.72
N ILE A 75 2.48 -7.01 -12.61
CA ILE A 75 2.92 -5.65 -12.28
C ILE A 75 1.94 -4.97 -11.33
N GLU A 76 0.63 -5.09 -11.57
CA GLU A 76 -0.39 -4.52 -10.69
C GLU A 76 -0.34 -5.15 -9.30
N THR A 77 -0.22 -6.47 -9.23
CA THR A 77 -0.10 -7.21 -7.97
C THR A 77 1.14 -6.76 -7.20
N PHE A 78 2.30 -6.65 -7.88
CA PHE A 78 3.52 -6.13 -7.28
C PHE A 78 3.34 -4.72 -6.72
N ARG A 79 2.76 -3.80 -7.50
CA ARG A 79 2.48 -2.42 -7.07
C ARG A 79 1.53 -2.36 -5.87
N GLN A 80 0.55 -3.26 -5.80
CA GLN A 80 -0.33 -3.38 -4.64
C GLN A 80 0.44 -3.80 -3.39
N TRP A 81 1.30 -4.80 -3.49
CA TRP A 81 2.14 -5.25 -2.38
C TRP A 81 3.11 -4.18 -1.89
N GLU A 82 3.74 -3.43 -2.81
CA GLU A 82 4.62 -2.30 -2.44
C GLU A 82 3.86 -1.22 -1.67
N ARG A 83 2.64 -0.86 -2.10
CA ARG A 83 1.80 0.09 -1.38
C ARG A 83 1.44 -0.41 0.02
N LEU A 84 1.08 -1.68 0.14
CA LEU A 84 0.75 -2.30 1.42
C LEU A 84 1.98 -2.36 2.34
N ALA A 85 3.15 -2.75 1.82
CA ALA A 85 4.40 -2.79 2.58
C ALA A 85 4.77 -1.40 3.11
N ALA A 86 4.66 -0.37 2.27
CA ALA A 86 4.88 1.01 2.68
C ALA A 86 3.90 1.46 3.78
N GLN A 87 2.63 1.07 3.67
CA GLN A 87 1.60 1.37 4.67
C GLN A 87 1.88 0.66 6.01
N VAL A 88 2.19 -0.63 5.97
CA VAL A 88 2.55 -1.41 7.17
C VAL A 88 3.81 -0.86 7.83
N ALA A 89 4.81 -0.45 7.04
CA ALA A 89 6.02 0.19 7.57
C ALA A 89 5.69 1.49 8.33
N ARG A 90 4.81 2.35 7.77
CA ARG A 90 4.34 3.57 8.45
C ARG A 90 3.62 3.23 9.76
N TYR A 91 2.72 2.25 9.75
CA TYR A 91 2.02 1.84 10.98
C TYR A 91 2.99 1.30 12.03
N ARG A 92 3.89 0.38 11.65
CA ARG A 92 4.92 -0.14 12.56
C ARG A 92 5.72 0.98 13.20
N ASP A 93 6.17 1.96 12.41
CA ASP A 93 6.99 3.05 12.91
C ASP A 93 6.18 3.98 13.84
N SER A 94 4.90 4.24 13.52
CA SER A 94 3.99 4.99 14.40
C SER A 94 3.72 4.26 15.72
N SER A 95 3.46 2.95 15.69
CA SER A 95 3.23 2.13 16.88
C SER A 95 4.49 2.05 17.75
N ARG A 96 5.66 1.93 17.14
CA ARG A 96 6.94 1.95 17.86
C ARG A 96 7.13 3.29 18.57
N LEU A 97 6.87 4.41 17.90
CA LEU A 97 6.97 5.73 18.51
C LEU A 97 5.98 5.90 19.67
N ALA A 98 4.72 5.47 19.48
CA ALA A 98 3.69 5.52 20.52
C ALA A 98 4.11 4.70 21.76
N ALA A 99 4.66 3.50 21.56
CA ALA A 99 5.17 2.66 22.64
C ALA A 99 6.33 3.33 23.38
N VAL A 100 7.32 3.88 22.67
CA VAL A 100 8.45 4.61 23.26
C VAL A 100 7.96 5.81 24.08
N ARG A 101 7.05 6.62 23.54
CA ARG A 101 6.45 7.77 24.23
C ARG A 101 5.69 7.33 25.49
N GLY A 102 4.88 6.27 25.39
CA GLY A 102 4.12 5.73 26.51
C GLY A 102 5.01 5.21 27.65
N LEU A 103 6.03 4.41 27.34
CA LEU A 103 6.99 3.91 28.33
C LEU A 103 7.80 5.06 28.96
N ARG A 104 8.17 6.07 28.16
CA ARG A 104 8.87 7.24 28.70
C ARG A 104 8.00 8.05 29.65
N ALA A 105 6.72 8.24 29.32
CA ALA A 105 5.75 8.89 30.18
C ALA A 105 5.50 8.12 31.49
N ALA A 106 5.64 6.79 31.46
CA ALA A 106 5.61 5.93 32.64
C ALA A 106 6.91 5.98 33.49
N GLY A 107 7.89 6.79 33.10
CA GLY A 107 9.11 7.05 33.87
C GLY A 107 10.29 6.14 33.54
N LEU A 108 10.17 5.24 32.55
CA LEU A 108 11.28 4.36 32.18
C LEU A 108 12.44 5.15 31.57
N SER A 109 13.65 4.73 31.89
CA SER A 109 14.87 5.22 31.28
C SER A 109 14.99 4.73 29.83
N TYR A 110 15.81 5.40 29.03
CA TYR A 110 16.04 5.00 27.62
C TYR A 110 16.64 3.59 27.54
N ARG A 111 17.36 3.18 28.58
CA ARG A 111 17.96 1.85 28.67
C ARG A 111 16.90 0.78 28.79
N GLU A 112 15.98 0.94 29.73
CA GLU A 112 14.88 0.01 29.96
C GLU A 112 13.94 -0.05 28.75
N ILE A 113 13.64 1.09 28.11
CA ILE A 113 12.78 1.14 26.91
C ILE A 113 13.38 0.34 25.76
N ALA A 114 14.68 0.49 25.51
CA ALA A 114 15.39 -0.26 24.48
C ALA A 114 15.41 -1.76 24.75
N ASP A 115 15.59 -2.16 26.01
CA ASP A 115 15.57 -3.56 26.43
C ASP A 115 14.15 -4.15 26.23
N VAL A 116 13.09 -3.39 26.51
CA VAL A 116 11.69 -3.81 26.31
C VAL A 116 11.27 -3.88 24.84
N ILE A 117 11.70 -2.93 24.01
CA ILE A 117 11.31 -2.84 22.59
C ILE A 117 12.31 -3.60 21.68
N GLU A 118 13.36 -4.17 22.27
CA GLU A 118 14.41 -4.92 21.57
C GLU A 118 15.08 -4.11 20.44
N VAL A 119 15.39 -2.84 20.73
CA VAL A 119 16.08 -1.93 19.80
C VAL A 119 17.25 -1.25 20.50
N SER A 120 18.23 -0.75 19.75
CA SER A 120 19.39 -0.09 20.36
C SER A 120 19.01 1.23 21.06
N HIS A 121 19.75 1.59 22.12
CA HIS A 121 19.57 2.87 22.84
C HIS A 121 19.65 4.08 21.90
N GLN A 122 20.57 4.05 20.93
CA GLN A 122 20.72 5.11 19.94
C GLN A 122 19.47 5.26 19.07
N ARG A 123 18.78 4.15 18.75
CA ARG A 123 17.56 4.18 17.95
C ARG A 123 16.39 4.80 18.71
N ILE A 124 16.32 4.60 20.02
CA ILE A 124 15.32 5.27 20.89
C ILE A 124 15.49 6.79 20.84
N GLY A 125 16.73 7.27 20.98
CA GLY A 125 17.04 8.70 20.85
C GLY A 125 16.61 9.26 19.51
N GLN A 126 16.99 8.60 18.40
CA GLN A 126 16.59 9.02 17.05
C GLN A 126 15.06 9.07 16.82
N LEU A 127 14.30 8.14 17.43
CA LEU A 127 12.84 8.11 17.30
C LEU A 127 12.19 9.28 18.04
N LEU A 128 12.71 9.64 19.21
CA LEU A 128 12.22 10.78 19.99
C LEU A 128 12.62 12.12 19.37
N ASP A 129 13.85 12.23 18.87
CA ASP A 129 14.39 13.46 18.28
C ASP A 129 13.74 13.79 16.93
N LYS A 130 13.58 12.81 16.03
CA LYS A 130 12.90 13.04 14.73
C LYS A 130 11.43 13.43 14.85
N SER A 131 10.80 13.09 15.96
CA SER A 131 9.38 13.37 16.18
C SER A 131 9.14 14.78 16.74
N GLY A 132 10.17 15.43 17.29
CA GLY A 132 10.09 16.84 17.70
C GLY A 132 9.89 17.81 16.52
N ASP A 133 10.35 17.43 15.33
CA ASP A 133 10.16 18.21 14.08
C ASP A 133 8.85 17.88 13.35
N ALA A 134 8.25 16.71 13.60
CA ALA A 134 7.04 16.25 12.89
C ALA A 134 5.72 16.59 13.61
N ASP A 135 5.75 16.95 14.91
CA ASP A 135 4.56 17.14 15.76
C ASP A 135 3.71 18.40 15.40
N VAL A 136 4.08 19.19 14.38
CA VAL A 136 3.28 20.33 13.87
C VAL A 136 2.35 19.92 12.72
N ALA A 137 2.56 18.75 12.09
CA ALA A 137 1.70 18.27 11.02
C ALA A 137 1.27 16.83 11.30
N GLU A 138 -0.04 16.59 11.27
CA GLU A 138 -0.66 15.27 11.25
C GLU A 138 -0.94 14.62 12.64
N LYS A 139 -2.08 15.03 13.19
CA LYS A 139 -2.85 14.26 14.18
C LYS A 139 -2.96 12.80 13.68
N PRO A 140 -2.61 11.77 14.47
CA PRO A 140 -2.57 10.39 14.00
C PRO A 140 -3.95 9.99 13.46
N PRO A 141 -4.03 9.44 12.24
CA PRO A 141 -5.29 8.96 11.74
C PRO A 141 -5.61 7.67 12.50
N VAL A 142 -6.78 7.71 13.12
CA VAL A 142 -7.53 6.55 13.61
C VAL A 142 -7.04 5.96 14.94
N SER A 143 -7.58 6.52 16.03
CA SER A 143 -8.05 5.69 17.14
C SER A 143 -9.16 4.78 16.62
N VAL A 144 -8.81 3.60 16.08
CA VAL A 144 -9.78 2.54 15.81
C VAL A 144 -10.16 1.97 17.17
N VAL A 145 -11.24 2.51 17.74
CA VAL A 145 -11.96 1.82 18.82
C VAL A 145 -12.65 0.64 18.15
N VAL A 146 -12.03 -0.53 18.20
CA VAL A 146 -12.73 -1.78 17.93
C VAL A 146 -13.68 -1.96 19.12
N GLU A 147 -14.95 -1.59 18.95
CA GLU A 147 -16.01 -2.01 19.88
C GLU A 147 -16.10 -3.54 19.80
N ALA A 148 -15.34 -4.22 20.65
CA ALA A 148 -15.55 -5.62 20.94
C ALA A 148 -16.92 -5.73 21.62
N ALA A 149 -17.90 -6.28 20.91
CA ALA A 149 -19.16 -6.72 21.49
C ALA A 149 -18.85 -7.86 22.49
N GLY A 150 -18.63 -7.50 23.74
CA GLY A 150 -18.31 -8.43 24.82
C GLY A 150 -18.16 -7.67 26.13
N ASP A 151 -19.22 -7.65 26.92
CA ASP A 151 -19.27 -7.15 28.29
C ASP A 151 -18.13 -7.76 29.12
N GLY A 152 -17.16 -6.93 29.52
CA GLY A 152 -15.98 -7.39 30.25
C GLY A 152 -14.77 -6.46 30.09
N ASP A 153 -14.75 -5.42 30.92
CA ASP A 153 -13.60 -4.61 31.35
C ASP A 153 -12.21 -5.09 30.85
N ARG A 154 -11.82 -4.63 29.67
CA ARG A 154 -10.43 -4.63 29.19
C ARG A 154 -10.18 -3.31 28.49
N SER A 155 -9.23 -2.52 28.98
CA SER A 155 -8.62 -1.45 28.21
C SER A 155 -7.89 -2.07 27.00
N GLY A 156 -8.63 -2.32 25.93
CA GLY A 156 -8.18 -3.09 24.77
C GLY A 156 -7.27 -2.27 23.88
N VAL A 157 -5.96 -2.38 24.09
CA VAL A 157 -4.99 -1.99 23.05
C VAL A 157 -5.15 -2.99 21.90
N ALA A 158 -5.57 -2.51 20.73
CA ALA A 158 -5.71 -3.34 19.54
C ALA A 158 -4.39 -4.09 19.29
N THR A 159 -4.48 -5.42 19.14
CA THR A 159 -3.29 -6.22 18.90
C THR A 159 -2.75 -5.96 17.48
N PRO A 160 -1.47 -6.23 17.22
CA PRO A 160 -0.94 -6.21 15.85
C PRO A 160 -1.75 -7.08 14.88
N PHE A 161 -2.33 -8.18 15.38
CA PHE A 161 -3.23 -9.03 14.62
C PHE A 161 -4.54 -8.32 14.29
N ASP A 162 -5.17 -7.62 15.25
CA ASP A 162 -6.38 -6.83 15.00
C ASP A 162 -6.14 -5.74 13.96
N MET A 163 -4.96 -5.10 13.99
CA MET A 163 -4.57 -4.12 12.98
C MET A 163 -4.33 -4.75 11.60
N LEU A 164 -3.67 -5.91 11.54
CA LEU A 164 -3.46 -6.64 10.29
C LEU A 164 -4.81 -7.05 9.66
N VAL A 165 -5.72 -7.58 10.48
CA VAL A 165 -7.07 -7.97 10.07
C VAL A 165 -7.86 -6.75 9.62
N ALA A 166 -7.78 -5.63 10.33
CA ALA A 166 -8.43 -4.38 9.93
C ALA A 166 -7.90 -3.84 8.58
N VAL A 167 -6.58 -3.86 8.37
CA VAL A 167 -5.95 -3.44 7.11
C VAL A 167 -6.37 -4.37 5.96
N LEU A 168 -6.43 -5.67 6.19
CA LEU A 168 -6.89 -6.66 5.22
C LEU A 168 -8.36 -6.48 4.85
N LEU A 169 -9.22 -6.26 5.85
CA LEU A 169 -10.65 -6.01 5.63
C LEU A 169 -10.89 -4.68 4.91
N ASP A 170 -10.10 -3.65 5.23
CA ASP A 170 -10.16 -2.36 4.51
C ASP A 170 -9.71 -2.52 3.05
N SER A 171 -8.61 -3.23 2.82
CA SER A 171 -8.12 -3.58 1.48
C SER A 171 -9.16 -4.36 0.68
N ALA A 172 -9.86 -5.31 1.31
CA ALA A 172 -10.93 -6.07 0.68
C ALA A 172 -12.16 -5.20 0.34
N ARG A 173 -12.46 -4.15 1.13
CA ARG A 173 -13.57 -3.23 0.85
C ARG A 173 -13.32 -2.35 -0.36
N GLN A 174 -12.05 -1.96 -0.58
CA GLN A 174 -11.65 -1.11 -1.71
C GLN A 174 -11.65 -1.85 -3.06
N LEU A 175 -11.68 -3.19 -3.05
CA LEU A 175 -11.75 -4.00 -4.27
C LEU A 175 -13.16 -4.10 -4.85
N PRO A 176 -13.29 -4.28 -6.18
CA PRO A 176 -14.57 -4.63 -6.83
C PRO A 176 -15.19 -5.88 -6.19
N PRO A 177 -16.53 -5.95 -6.06
CA PRO A 177 -17.21 -7.06 -5.38
C PRO A 177 -16.83 -8.45 -5.90
N ALA A 178 -16.54 -8.58 -7.19
CA ALA A 178 -16.13 -9.84 -7.82
C ALA A 178 -14.74 -10.34 -7.35
N SER A 179 -13.86 -9.45 -6.90
CA SER A 179 -12.47 -9.77 -6.52
C SER A 179 -12.30 -10.03 -5.02
N ARG A 180 -13.27 -9.62 -4.19
CA ARG A 180 -13.21 -9.75 -2.73
C ARG A 180 -13.14 -11.21 -2.25
N PRO A 181 -13.92 -12.16 -2.79
CA PRO A 181 -13.89 -13.55 -2.31
C PRO A 181 -12.53 -14.20 -2.51
N GLY A 182 -11.86 -13.90 -3.64
CA GLY A 182 -10.52 -14.43 -3.94
C GLY A 182 -9.49 -13.96 -2.92
N LEU A 183 -9.42 -12.65 -2.66
CA LEU A 183 -8.49 -12.10 -1.68
C LEU A 183 -8.75 -12.64 -0.27
N LEU A 184 -10.01 -12.66 0.17
CA LEU A 184 -10.36 -13.19 1.50
C LEU A 184 -10.05 -14.68 1.64
N ALA A 185 -10.28 -15.48 0.60
CA ALA A 185 -9.94 -16.90 0.60
C ALA A 185 -8.42 -17.12 0.67
N THR A 186 -7.63 -16.37 -0.11
CA THR A 186 -6.16 -16.42 -0.05
C THR A 186 -5.66 -16.03 1.33
N THR A 187 -6.17 -14.94 1.90
CA THR A 187 -5.80 -14.51 3.26
C THR A 187 -6.16 -15.55 4.31
N ALA A 188 -7.38 -16.11 4.25
CA ALA A 188 -7.80 -17.16 5.17
C ALA A 188 -6.91 -18.40 5.04
N SER A 189 -6.51 -18.76 3.82
CA SER A 189 -5.62 -19.89 3.57
C SER A 189 -4.21 -19.65 4.10
N LEU A 190 -3.67 -18.43 3.97
CA LEU A 190 -2.38 -18.04 4.54
C LEU A 190 -2.41 -18.02 6.07
N LEU A 191 -3.48 -17.48 6.66
CA LEU A 191 -3.68 -17.50 8.11
C LEU A 191 -3.83 -18.92 8.65
N HIS A 192 -4.54 -19.79 7.92
CA HIS A 192 -4.66 -21.19 8.27
C HIS A 192 -3.30 -21.91 8.21
N GLN A 193 -2.55 -21.72 7.13
CA GLN A 193 -1.19 -22.27 7.01
C GLN A 193 -0.27 -21.79 8.13
N ALA A 194 -0.26 -20.48 8.42
CA ALA A 194 0.50 -19.92 9.54
C ALA A 194 0.07 -20.46 10.90
N SER A 195 -1.23 -20.75 11.10
CA SER A 195 -1.75 -21.35 12.33
C SER A 195 -1.37 -22.82 12.51
N THR A 196 -1.14 -23.53 11.41
CA THR A 196 -0.76 -24.95 11.41
C THR A 196 0.75 -25.17 11.37
N ASP A 197 1.52 -24.12 11.07
CA ASP A 197 2.97 -24.20 11.03
C ASP A 197 3.56 -24.03 12.43
N GLU A 198 3.76 -25.15 13.13
CA GLU A 198 4.37 -25.18 14.46
C GLU A 198 5.80 -24.59 14.50
N SER A 199 6.47 -24.45 13.35
CA SER A 199 7.80 -23.85 13.29
C SER A 199 7.78 -22.34 13.56
N PHE A 200 6.64 -21.68 13.32
CA PHE A 200 6.45 -20.25 13.56
C PHE A 200 6.25 -19.91 15.05
N LEU A 201 5.84 -20.89 15.85
CA LEU A 201 5.56 -20.75 17.29
C LEU A 201 6.73 -21.21 18.18
N ARG A 202 7.78 -21.80 17.60
CA ARG A 202 8.98 -22.18 18.35
C ARG A 202 10.05 -21.11 18.20
N PRO A 203 10.46 -20.43 19.29
CA PRO A 203 11.64 -19.58 19.22
C PRO A 203 12.84 -20.44 18.83
N ALA A 204 13.63 -19.97 17.86
CA ALA A 204 14.87 -20.62 17.46
C ALA A 204 15.76 -20.76 18.70
N GLY A 205 16.02 -22.01 19.11
CA GLY A 205 16.92 -22.34 20.22
C GLY A 205 18.38 -22.20 19.85
#